data_AF-A0A4R8WIP0-F1
#
_entry.id   AF-A0A4R8WIP0-F1
#
_cell.length_a   1.000
_cell.length_b   1.000
_cell.length_c   1.000
_cell.angle_alpha   90.00
_cell.angle_beta   90.00
_cell.angle_gamma   90.00
#
_symmetry.space_group_name_H-M   'P 1'
#
loop_
_entity.id
_entity.type
_entity.pdbx_description
1 polymer ?
#
loop_
_entity_poly.entity_id
_entity_poly.type
_entity_poly.pdbx_seq_one_letter_code
_entity_poly.pdbx_strand_id
1 'polypeptide(L)'
;MTGAGGAWSGPFLGGIPVDPDAPTATAWLRDELAKPPYQAARPTWFDLVSKAFFDWFASLGVPSGAGLGPWVPLVVTLVVVAVVVVAVLVFGLPRWNRRSALQHEMFGRNDARSSDELRRAALSAASHKDWNLAISEMFRALARSLIERTVLFITPGTTAHNFADRAATAFPEERVSLRTAADLFDGVRYLNAEGTESGFLSLAALESALRTRTPTTREDPAPTAMR
;
A
#
# COMPACT_ATOMS: atom_id res chain seq x y z
N MET A 1 -46.75 -20.39 84.99
CA MET A 1 -46.55 -20.42 83.52
C MET A 1 -45.07 -20.08 83.28
N THR A 2 -44.14 -21.04 83.36
CA THR A 2 -43.60 -21.88 82.25
C THR A 2 -43.01 -21.03 81.11
N GLY A 3 -41.75 -21.08 80.71
CA GLY A 3 -40.52 -21.84 81.04
C GLY A 3 -39.33 -21.10 80.37
N ALA A 4 -38.12 -21.08 80.95
CA ALA A 4 -37.03 -22.05 80.81
C ALA A 4 -36.19 -21.94 79.51
N GLY A 5 -34.87 -21.79 79.70
CA GLY A 5 -33.79 -22.18 78.76
C GLY A 5 -33.41 -21.13 77.71
N GLY A 6 -32.14 -20.84 77.42
CA GLY A 6 -30.88 -21.43 77.84
C GLY A 6 -29.74 -20.68 77.14
N ALA A 7 -28.58 -20.62 77.79
CA ALA A 7 -27.33 -20.16 77.20
C ALA A 7 -26.70 -21.30 76.37
N TRP A 8 -26.32 -21.06 75.12
CA TRP A 8 -25.22 -21.76 74.44
C TRP A 8 -24.58 -20.86 73.36
N SER A 9 -23.26 -20.88 73.39
CA SER A 9 -22.26 -20.23 72.53
C SER A 9 -22.00 -20.97 71.21
N GLY A 10 -21.63 -20.26 70.13
CA GLY A 10 -20.94 -20.84 68.97
C GLY A 10 -20.99 -19.96 67.69
N PRO A 11 -19.91 -19.94 66.88
CA PRO A 11 -19.54 -18.79 66.05
C PRO A 11 -20.12 -18.86 64.63
N PHE A 12 -20.57 -17.72 64.09
CA PHE A 12 -20.82 -17.60 62.65
C PHE A 12 -20.20 -16.32 62.09
N LEU A 13 -19.36 -16.55 61.09
CA LEU A 13 -18.53 -15.63 60.33
C LEU A 13 -19.36 -14.53 59.67
N GLY A 14 -18.94 -13.28 59.84
CA GLY A 14 -19.53 -12.17 59.10
C GLY A 14 -18.90 -10.82 59.44
N GLY A 15 -17.94 -10.41 58.63
CA GLY A 15 -17.53 -9.01 58.50
C GLY A 15 -16.33 -8.63 59.36
N ILE A 16 -15.14 -8.66 58.75
CA ILE A 16 -13.97 -7.93 59.22
C ILE A 16 -14.38 -6.43 59.26
N PRO A 17 -14.35 -5.76 60.42
CA PRO A 17 -14.55 -4.32 60.50
C PRO A 17 -13.27 -3.65 60.01
N VAL A 18 -13.24 -3.27 58.74
CA VAL A 18 -12.30 -2.24 58.25
C VAL A 18 -13.13 -1.00 57.95
N ASP A 19 -13.35 -0.20 58.97
CA ASP A 19 -13.74 1.20 58.83
C ASP A 19 -12.43 2.00 58.86
N PRO A 20 -11.84 2.37 57.69
CA PRO A 20 -10.63 3.18 57.70
C PRO A 20 -11.00 4.65 57.96
N ASP A 21 -10.47 5.17 59.07
CA ASP A 21 -10.52 6.56 59.50
C ASP A 21 -10.25 7.57 58.36
N ALA A 22 -11.04 8.65 58.39
CA ALA A 22 -11.16 9.67 57.35
C ALA A 22 -9.90 10.47 56.90
N PRO A 23 -8.72 10.45 57.55
CA PRO A 23 -7.56 11.16 56.98
C PRO A 23 -6.91 10.46 55.77
N THR A 24 -7.11 9.15 55.59
CA THR A 24 -6.38 8.36 54.57
C THR A 24 -7.08 8.36 53.20
N ALA A 25 -8.41 8.56 53.17
CA ALA A 25 -9.19 8.64 51.93
C ALA A 25 -8.83 9.87 51.07
N THR A 26 -8.40 10.98 51.68
CA THR A 26 -8.03 12.20 50.94
C THR A 26 -6.64 12.10 50.28
N ALA A 27 -5.74 11.26 50.82
CA ALA A 27 -4.43 11.02 50.22
C ALA A 27 -4.54 10.15 48.97
N TRP A 28 -5.37 9.10 49.00
CA TRP A 28 -5.62 8.23 47.83
C TRP A 28 -6.41 8.94 46.73
N LEU A 29 -7.34 9.85 47.09
CA LEU A 29 -8.04 10.67 46.10
C LEU A 29 -7.12 11.68 45.40
N ARG A 30 -6.09 12.18 46.11
CA ARG A 30 -5.07 13.07 45.52
C ARG A 30 -4.10 12.32 44.61
N ASP A 31 -3.79 11.07 44.93
CA ASP A 31 -2.91 10.22 44.10
C ASP A 31 -3.63 9.75 42.81
N GLU A 32 -4.95 9.53 42.87
CA GLU A 32 -5.77 9.21 41.70
C GLU A 32 -6.03 10.44 40.80
N LEU A 33 -6.19 11.64 41.38
CA LEU A 33 -6.28 12.90 40.63
C LEU A 33 -4.94 13.38 40.06
N ALA A 34 -3.82 12.83 40.54
CA ALA A 34 -2.49 13.06 39.98
C ALA A 34 -2.17 12.12 38.81
N LYS A 35 -3.04 11.16 38.50
CA LYS A 35 -2.92 10.36 37.26
C LYS A 35 -3.28 11.25 36.07
N PRO A 36 -2.35 11.50 35.13
CA PRO A 36 -2.62 12.35 33.99
C PRO A 36 -3.80 11.79 33.18
N PRO A 37 -4.87 12.55 32.92
CA PRO A 37 -5.78 12.19 31.87
C PRO A 37 -4.98 12.21 30.56
N TYR A 38 -5.02 11.10 29.85
CA TYR A 38 -4.71 10.92 28.43
C TYR A 38 -3.96 12.08 27.75
N GLN A 39 -2.68 11.81 27.52
CA GLN A 39 -1.86 12.31 26.42
C GLN A 39 -2.60 13.17 25.39
N ALA A 40 -2.18 14.44 25.34
CA ALA A 40 -2.06 15.25 24.14
C ALA A 40 -3.30 15.36 23.25
N ALA A 41 -4.09 16.41 23.50
CA ALA A 41 -4.74 17.16 22.43
C ALA A 41 -3.66 17.77 21.50
N ARG A 42 -3.06 16.94 20.65
CA ARG A 42 -2.52 17.39 19.37
C ARG A 42 -3.63 17.13 18.37
N PRO A 43 -4.13 18.15 17.66
CA PRO A 43 -5.14 17.92 16.64
C PRO A 43 -4.55 16.93 15.63
N THR A 44 -5.26 15.84 15.40
CA THR A 44 -4.86 14.87 14.39
C THR A 44 -4.81 15.61 13.04
N TRP A 45 -3.93 15.23 12.12
CA TRP A 45 -3.96 15.81 10.76
C TRP A 45 -5.37 15.69 10.14
N PHE A 46 -6.08 14.62 10.50
CA PHE A 46 -7.47 14.38 10.17
C PHE A 46 -8.45 15.38 10.80
N ASP A 47 -8.22 15.82 12.03
CA ASP A 47 -9.06 16.83 12.70
C ASP A 47 -8.85 18.22 12.08
N LEU A 48 -7.61 18.56 11.71
CA LEU A 48 -7.29 19.82 11.03
C LEU A 48 -7.95 19.88 9.64
N VAL A 49 -7.89 18.78 8.88
CA VAL A 49 -8.52 18.67 7.56
C VAL A 49 -10.05 18.68 7.68
N SER A 50 -10.61 17.94 8.64
CA SER A 50 -12.06 17.91 8.86
C SER A 50 -12.57 19.28 9.27
N LYS A 51 -11.89 19.98 10.18
CA LYS A 51 -12.26 21.34 10.58
C LYS A 51 -12.20 22.32 9.41
N ALA A 52 -11.13 22.30 8.63
CA ALA A 52 -11.00 23.16 7.45
C ALA A 52 -12.10 22.91 6.41
N PHE A 53 -12.49 21.64 6.23
CA PHE A 53 -13.58 21.25 5.34
C PHE A 53 -14.95 21.74 5.82
N PHE A 54 -15.27 21.59 7.11
CA PHE A 54 -16.53 22.06 7.67
C PHE A 54 -16.61 23.59 7.74
N ASP A 55 -15.51 24.29 8.06
CA ASP A 55 -15.44 25.75 8.06
C ASP A 55 -15.64 26.31 6.63
N TRP A 56 -15.04 25.67 5.62
CA TRP A 56 -15.30 25.99 4.22
C TRP A 56 -16.76 25.77 3.84
N PHE A 57 -17.35 24.62 4.21
CA PHE A 57 -18.75 24.32 3.92
C PHE A 57 -19.72 25.33 4.57
N ALA A 58 -19.44 25.73 5.81
CA ALA A 58 -20.23 26.76 6.51
C ALA A 58 -20.09 28.14 5.85
N SER A 59 -18.92 28.47 5.28
CA SER A 59 -18.71 29.73 4.54
C SER A 59 -19.48 29.81 3.23
N LEU A 60 -19.91 28.67 2.69
CA LEU A 60 -20.78 28.60 1.50
C LEU A 60 -22.27 28.72 1.86
N GLY A 61 -22.61 28.70 3.15
CA GLY A 61 -23.96 28.98 3.64
C GLY A 61 -24.34 30.42 3.33
N VAL A 62 -25.31 30.59 2.44
CA VAL A 62 -25.82 31.89 1.98
C VAL A 62 -26.44 32.66 3.15
N PRO A 63 -26.01 33.91 3.45
CA PRO A 63 -26.79 34.79 4.30
C PRO A 63 -28.15 35.02 3.65
N SER A 64 -29.21 34.60 4.33
CA SER A 64 -30.59 34.80 3.92
C SER A 64 -30.92 36.29 3.91
N GLY A 65 -30.64 36.97 2.81
CA GLY A 65 -30.99 38.37 2.61
C GLY A 65 -30.09 39.05 1.57
N ALA A 66 -30.71 39.52 0.49
CA ALA A 66 -30.15 40.23 -0.67
C ALA A 66 -29.51 39.32 -1.74
N GLY A 67 -30.11 39.36 -2.94
CA GLY A 67 -29.91 38.41 -4.02
C GLY A 67 -28.50 38.38 -4.60
N LEU A 68 -27.88 37.20 -4.51
CA LEU A 68 -26.63 36.85 -5.19
C LEU A 68 -26.85 35.84 -6.33
N GLY A 69 -28.06 35.75 -6.88
CA GLY A 69 -28.40 34.84 -7.99
C GLY A 69 -27.41 34.87 -9.17
N PRO A 70 -26.91 36.03 -9.63
CA PRO A 70 -25.98 36.09 -10.76
C PRO A 70 -24.56 35.59 -10.46
N TRP A 71 -24.13 35.59 -9.19
CA TRP A 71 -22.75 35.28 -8.80
C TRP A 71 -22.55 33.80 -8.46
N VAL A 72 -23.63 33.09 -8.11
CA VAL A 72 -23.63 31.64 -7.85
C VAL A 72 -22.94 30.84 -8.97
N PRO A 73 -23.28 30.98 -10.27
CA PRO A 73 -22.62 30.21 -11.31
C PRO A 73 -21.12 30.52 -11.42
N LEU A 74 -20.71 31.79 -11.22
CA LEU A 74 -19.29 32.18 -11.26
C LEU A 74 -18.50 31.50 -10.14
N VAL A 75 -19.03 31.50 -8.92
CA VAL A 75 -18.40 30.86 -7.76
C VAL A 75 -18.32 29.35 -7.96
N VAL A 76 -19.39 28.71 -8.45
CA VAL A 76 -19.39 27.27 -8.77
C VAL A 76 -18.33 26.94 -9.83
N THR A 77 -18.24 27.73 -10.91
CA THR A 77 -17.22 27.54 -11.95
C THR A 77 -15.81 27.67 -11.38
N LEU A 78 -15.54 28.69 -10.56
CA LEU A 78 -14.23 28.88 -9.94
C LEU A 78 -13.84 27.69 -9.06
N VAL A 79 -14.79 27.18 -8.27
CA VAL A 79 -14.59 25.99 -7.43
C VAL A 79 -14.31 24.75 -8.28
N VAL A 80 -15.06 24.52 -9.35
CA VAL A 80 -14.82 23.39 -10.27
C VAL A 80 -13.43 23.50 -10.90
N VAL A 81 -13.03 24.68 -11.37
CA VAL A 81 -11.69 24.91 -11.92
C VAL A 81 -10.61 24.63 -10.87
N ALA A 82 -10.79 25.13 -9.64
CA ALA A 82 -9.85 24.88 -8.55
C ALA A 82 -9.73 23.37 -8.23
N VAL A 83 -10.85 22.64 -8.19
CA VAL A 83 -10.87 21.19 -7.98
C VAL A 83 -10.16 20.46 -9.13
N VAL A 84 -10.40 20.85 -10.38
CA VAL A 84 -9.73 20.27 -11.55
C VAL A 84 -8.22 20.54 -11.50
N VAL A 85 -7.80 21.76 -11.15
CA VAL A 85 -6.38 22.11 -11.01
C VAL A 85 -5.74 21.30 -9.88
N VAL A 86 -6.36 21.22 -8.70
CA VAL A 86 -5.88 20.40 -7.59
C VAL A 86 -5.83 18.92 -7.98
N ALA A 87 -6.85 18.41 -8.67
CA ALA A 87 -6.85 17.04 -9.17
C ALA A 87 -5.72 16.81 -10.18
N VAL A 88 -5.46 17.76 -11.08
CA VAL A 88 -4.34 17.68 -12.03
C VAL A 88 -2.98 17.81 -11.33
N LEU A 89 -2.88 18.57 -10.25
CA LEU A 89 -1.63 18.69 -9.47
C LEU A 89 -1.38 17.44 -8.59
N VAL A 90 -2.42 16.85 -8.01
CA VAL A 90 -2.35 15.66 -7.15
C VAL A 90 -2.23 14.37 -7.97
N PHE A 91 -3.00 14.25 -9.05
CA PHE A 91 -3.07 13.04 -9.89
C PHE A 91 -2.29 13.15 -11.21
N GLY A 92 -1.76 14.33 -11.55
CA GLY A 92 -1.10 14.61 -12.83
C GLY A 92 -2.09 14.88 -13.97
N LEU A 93 -1.64 15.50 -15.06
CA LEU A 93 -2.44 15.58 -16.29
C LEU A 93 -2.79 14.17 -16.78
N PRO A 94 -4.00 13.92 -17.33
CA PRO A 94 -4.32 12.67 -18.00
C PRO A 94 -3.52 12.59 -19.30
N ARG A 95 -2.29 12.07 -19.21
CA ARG A 95 -1.39 11.93 -20.34
C ARG A 95 -1.95 10.83 -21.24
N TRP A 96 -2.24 11.14 -22.50
CA TRP A 96 -2.71 10.20 -23.52
C TRP A 96 -1.75 9.02 -23.67
N ASN A 97 -2.04 7.92 -22.98
CA ASN A 97 -1.11 6.82 -22.87
C ASN A 97 -1.78 5.50 -23.26
N ARG A 98 -2.21 5.40 -24.52
CA ARG A 98 -2.73 4.16 -25.10
C ARG A 98 -1.69 3.03 -25.12
N ARG A 99 -0.38 3.35 -25.05
CA ARG A 99 0.71 2.37 -24.84
C ARG A 99 0.91 1.95 -23.38
N SER A 100 0.43 2.74 -22.41
CA SER A 100 0.68 2.50 -20.98
C SER A 100 -0.33 1.59 -20.31
N ALA A 101 -1.56 1.51 -20.83
CA ALA A 101 -2.53 0.52 -20.37
C ALA A 101 -2.02 -0.92 -20.50
N LEU A 102 -1.03 -1.18 -21.36
CA LEU A 102 -0.45 -2.49 -21.63
C LEU A 102 0.70 -2.85 -20.66
N GLN A 103 1.50 -1.87 -20.26
CA GLN A 103 2.55 -2.03 -19.25
C GLN A 103 1.99 -2.12 -17.81
N HIS A 104 0.70 -1.82 -17.62
CA HIS A 104 0.04 -1.68 -16.32
C HIS A 104 -0.07 -2.96 -15.49
N GLU A 105 -0.16 -4.14 -16.12
CA GLU A 105 -0.42 -5.40 -15.41
C GLU A 105 0.87 -6.01 -14.82
N MET A 106 1.94 -6.07 -15.60
CA MET A 106 3.21 -6.70 -15.19
C MET A 106 4.08 -5.78 -14.31
N PHE A 107 4.12 -4.47 -14.63
CA PHE A 107 4.94 -3.50 -13.90
C PHE A 107 4.21 -2.77 -12.77
N GLY A 108 2.92 -3.06 -12.55
CA GLY A 108 2.10 -2.29 -11.63
C GLY A 108 1.73 -0.92 -12.21
N ARG A 109 0.76 -0.25 -11.57
CA ARG A 109 0.21 1.01 -12.05
C ARG A 109 1.33 2.07 -12.09
N ASN A 110 1.77 2.42 -13.31
CA ASN A 110 2.66 3.55 -13.59
C ASN A 110 4.13 3.40 -13.16
N ASP A 111 4.66 2.17 -13.10
CA ASP A 111 6.08 1.98 -12.82
C ASP A 111 6.93 2.38 -14.03
N ALA A 112 7.45 3.61 -13.96
CA ALA A 112 8.29 4.22 -14.99
C ALA A 112 9.79 3.91 -14.79
N ARG A 113 10.13 3.09 -13.80
CA ARG A 113 11.52 2.81 -13.44
C ARG A 113 12.24 2.08 -14.58
N SER A 114 13.51 2.41 -14.77
CA SER A 114 14.37 1.69 -15.71
C SER A 114 14.70 0.28 -15.21
N SER A 115 15.18 -0.58 -16.10
CA SER A 115 15.68 -1.92 -15.69
C SER A 115 16.79 -1.82 -14.63
N ASP A 116 17.63 -0.78 -14.68
CA ASP A 116 18.68 -0.52 -13.70
C ASP A 116 18.16 -0.07 -12.33
N GLU A 117 17.10 0.75 -12.31
CA GLU A 117 16.43 1.16 -11.07
C GLU A 117 15.76 -0.02 -10.38
N LEU A 118 15.05 -0.85 -11.15
CA LEU A 118 14.43 -2.08 -10.66
C LEU A 118 15.47 -3.07 -10.11
N ARG A 119 16.60 -3.22 -10.80
CA ARG A 119 17.69 -4.10 -10.32
C ARG A 119 18.29 -3.60 -9.01
N ARG A 120 18.52 -2.29 -8.88
CA ARG A 120 18.99 -1.69 -7.62
C ARG A 120 18.00 -1.90 -6.48
N ALA A 121 16.70 -1.73 -6.74
CA ALA A 121 15.66 -2.01 -5.77
C ALA A 121 15.66 -3.50 -5.35
N ALA A 122 15.81 -4.42 -6.30
CA ALA A 122 15.90 -5.85 -6.03
C ALA A 122 17.12 -6.21 -5.14
N LEU A 123 18.30 -5.67 -5.45
CA LEU A 123 19.51 -5.89 -4.66
C LEU A 123 19.40 -5.27 -3.26
N SER A 124 18.76 -4.11 -3.14
CA SER A 124 18.47 -3.48 -1.85
C SER A 124 17.49 -4.33 -1.02
N ALA A 125 16.46 -4.91 -1.63
CA ALA A 125 15.56 -5.81 -0.92
C ALA A 125 16.29 -7.09 -0.45
N ALA A 126 17.14 -7.66 -1.31
CA ALA A 126 17.97 -8.81 -0.97
C ALA A 126 18.93 -8.54 0.20
N SER A 127 19.51 -7.34 0.30
CA SER A 127 20.38 -6.99 1.44
C SER A 127 19.64 -6.94 2.78
N HIS A 128 18.33 -6.73 2.75
CA HIS A 128 17.45 -6.78 3.92
C HIS A 128 16.80 -8.17 4.10
N LYS A 129 17.17 -9.16 3.29
CA LYS A 129 16.58 -10.51 3.24
C LYS A 129 15.07 -10.50 2.94
N ASP A 130 14.57 -9.44 2.31
CA ASP A 130 13.21 -9.39 1.78
C ASP A 130 13.20 -10.07 0.41
N TRP A 131 13.17 -11.40 0.41
CA TRP A 131 13.27 -12.21 -0.80
C TRP A 131 12.05 -12.08 -1.71
N ASN A 132 10.86 -11.86 -1.15
CA ASN A 132 9.63 -11.67 -1.93
C ASN A 132 9.73 -10.41 -2.79
N LEU A 133 10.14 -9.30 -2.18
CA LEU A 133 10.35 -8.05 -2.91
C LEU A 133 11.55 -8.15 -3.86
N ALA A 134 12.64 -8.78 -3.43
CA ALA A 134 13.84 -8.95 -4.27
C ALA A 134 13.54 -9.74 -5.56
N ILE A 135 12.81 -10.86 -5.46
CA ILE A 135 12.39 -11.67 -6.60
C ILE A 135 11.44 -10.87 -7.50
N SER A 136 10.45 -10.19 -6.92
CA SER A 136 9.48 -9.38 -7.65
C SER A 136 10.15 -8.28 -8.48
N GLU A 137 11.07 -7.54 -7.86
CA GLU A 137 11.78 -6.43 -8.50
C GLU A 137 12.83 -6.91 -9.51
N MET A 138 13.51 -8.04 -9.26
CA MET A 138 14.47 -8.60 -10.22
C MET A 138 13.77 -9.14 -11.48
N PHE A 139 12.62 -9.78 -11.33
CA PHE A 139 11.83 -10.24 -12.48
C PHE A 139 11.33 -9.06 -13.32
N ARG A 140 10.87 -7.98 -12.66
CA ARG A 140 10.55 -6.72 -13.34
C ARG A 140 11.78 -6.13 -14.03
N ALA A 141 12.95 -6.14 -13.40
CA ALA A 141 14.20 -5.66 -14.02
C ALA A 141 14.53 -6.44 -15.30
N LEU A 142 14.43 -7.78 -15.25
CA LEU A 142 14.61 -8.66 -16.40
C LEU A 142 13.61 -8.33 -17.51
N ALA A 143 12.34 -8.22 -17.18
CA ALA A 143 11.30 -7.91 -18.15
C ALA A 143 11.52 -6.55 -18.81
N ARG A 144 11.84 -5.54 -18.00
CA ARG A 144 12.08 -4.17 -18.45
C ARG A 144 13.30 -4.10 -19.36
N SER A 145 14.37 -4.83 -19.03
CA SER A 145 15.59 -4.91 -19.82
C SER A 145 15.33 -5.47 -21.23
N LEU A 146 14.52 -6.53 -21.35
CA LEU A 146 14.17 -7.09 -22.66
C LEU A 146 13.31 -6.14 -23.50
N ILE A 147 12.46 -5.33 -22.86
CA ILE A 147 11.63 -4.33 -23.55
C ILE A 147 12.44 -3.11 -23.98
N GLU A 148 13.30 -2.58 -23.10
CA GLU A 148 14.19 -1.45 -23.40
C GLU A 148 15.13 -1.79 -24.57
N ARG A 149 15.54 -3.05 -24.68
CA ARG A 149 16.37 -3.57 -25.78
C ARG A 149 15.57 -3.99 -27.02
N THR A 150 14.27 -3.74 -27.04
CA THR A 150 13.35 -4.07 -28.15
C THR A 150 13.43 -5.55 -28.55
N VAL A 151 13.65 -6.43 -27.56
CA VAL A 151 13.64 -7.89 -27.78
C VAL A 151 12.21 -8.41 -27.74
N LEU A 152 11.39 -7.85 -26.85
CA LEU A 152 10.00 -8.23 -26.62
C LEU A 152 9.11 -6.99 -26.50
N PHE A 153 7.84 -7.13 -26.88
CA PHE A 153 6.80 -6.12 -26.64
C PHE A 153 5.73 -6.65 -25.70
N ILE A 154 5.27 -5.84 -24.72
CA ILE A 154 4.13 -6.26 -23.87
C ILE A 154 2.82 -6.00 -24.59
N THR A 155 1.95 -7.02 -24.62
CA THR A 155 0.55 -6.95 -25.05
C THR A 155 -0.38 -6.93 -23.83
N PRO A 156 -1.62 -6.39 -23.93
CA PRO A 156 -2.56 -6.44 -22.80
C PRO A 156 -2.80 -7.89 -22.37
N GLY A 157 -2.89 -8.14 -21.05
CA GLY A 157 -3.05 -9.49 -20.51
C GLY A 157 -1.76 -10.33 -20.47
N THR A 158 -0.58 -9.72 -20.66
CA THR A 158 0.68 -10.46 -20.57
C THR A 158 0.94 -10.89 -19.12
N THR A 159 0.83 -12.18 -18.87
CA THR A 159 1.23 -12.82 -17.61
C THR A 159 2.73 -13.08 -17.57
N ALA A 160 3.26 -13.41 -16.38
CA ALA A 160 4.67 -13.78 -16.22
C ALA A 160 5.06 -14.99 -17.09
N HIS A 161 4.21 -16.02 -17.15
CA HIS A 161 4.45 -17.18 -18.02
C HIS A 161 4.38 -16.84 -19.50
N ASN A 162 3.42 -16.02 -19.93
CA ASN A 162 3.34 -15.62 -21.34
C ASN A 162 4.59 -14.82 -21.73
N PHE A 163 5.04 -13.93 -20.86
CA PHE A 163 6.31 -13.23 -21.03
C PHE A 163 7.49 -14.20 -21.13
N ALA A 164 7.60 -15.18 -20.22
CA ALA A 164 8.68 -16.15 -20.22
C ALA A 164 8.68 -17.04 -21.49
N ASP A 165 7.51 -17.47 -21.96
CA ASP A 165 7.38 -18.29 -23.16
C ASP A 165 7.80 -17.50 -24.41
N ARG A 166 7.48 -16.21 -24.49
CA ARG A 166 7.94 -15.31 -25.56
C ARG A 166 9.42 -14.98 -25.44
N ALA A 167 9.93 -14.75 -24.22
CA ALA A 167 11.37 -14.60 -24.01
C ALA A 167 12.14 -15.86 -24.46
N ALA A 168 11.57 -17.05 -24.24
CA ALA A 168 12.15 -18.32 -24.65
C ALA A 168 12.16 -18.53 -26.17
N THR A 169 11.39 -17.79 -26.97
CA THR A 169 11.57 -17.79 -28.43
C THR A 169 12.80 -17.00 -28.86
N ALA A 170 13.13 -15.92 -28.13
CA ALA A 170 14.33 -15.12 -28.37
C ALA A 170 15.60 -15.76 -27.76
N PHE A 171 15.45 -16.51 -26.67
CA PHE A 171 16.53 -17.19 -25.94
C PHE A 171 16.17 -18.66 -25.64
N PRO A 172 16.22 -19.56 -26.64
CA PRO A 172 15.78 -20.95 -26.49
C PRO A 172 16.53 -21.72 -25.40
N GLU A 173 17.82 -21.47 -25.25
CA GLU A 173 18.69 -22.12 -24.25
C GLU A 173 18.27 -21.80 -22.80
N GLU A 174 17.62 -20.64 -22.59
CA GLU A 174 17.20 -20.19 -21.26
C GLU A 174 15.73 -20.52 -20.97
N ARG A 175 15.07 -21.33 -21.81
CA ARG A 175 13.63 -21.64 -21.69
C ARG A 175 13.24 -22.16 -20.30
N VAL A 176 14.04 -23.08 -19.75
CA VAL A 176 13.78 -23.66 -18.43
C VAL A 176 13.95 -22.58 -17.36
N SER A 177 15.07 -21.86 -17.38
CA SER A 177 15.37 -20.76 -16.45
C SER A 177 14.28 -19.68 -16.47
N LEU A 178 13.81 -19.28 -17.65
CA LEU A 178 12.75 -18.29 -17.85
C LEU A 178 11.41 -18.76 -17.28
N ARG A 179 11.07 -20.03 -17.47
CA ARG A 179 9.85 -20.61 -16.88
C ARG A 179 9.92 -20.64 -15.36
N THR A 180 11.04 -21.11 -14.81
CA THR A 180 11.27 -21.10 -13.35
C THR A 180 11.24 -19.68 -12.79
N ALA A 181 11.77 -18.69 -13.51
CA ALA A 181 11.69 -17.28 -13.13
C ALA A 181 10.24 -16.77 -13.05
N ALA A 182 9.38 -17.15 -14.01
CA ALA A 182 7.96 -16.82 -13.96
C ALA A 182 7.24 -17.51 -12.80
N ASP A 183 7.54 -18.79 -12.55
CA ASP A 183 6.98 -19.53 -11.42
C ASP A 183 7.35 -18.89 -10.06
N LEU A 184 8.61 -18.48 -9.90
CA LEU A 184 9.08 -17.78 -8.71
C LEU A 184 8.35 -16.44 -8.52
N PHE A 185 8.22 -15.66 -9.59
CA PHE A 185 7.52 -14.37 -9.55
C PHE A 185 6.05 -14.52 -9.17
N ASP A 186 5.31 -15.40 -9.85
CA ASP A 186 3.89 -15.62 -9.55
C ASP A 186 3.70 -16.22 -8.15
N GLY A 187 4.61 -17.10 -7.74
CA GLY A 187 4.70 -17.65 -6.40
C GLY A 187 4.70 -16.56 -5.34
N VAL A 188 5.67 -15.66 -5.38
CA VAL A 188 5.82 -14.60 -4.36
C VAL A 188 4.77 -13.50 -4.51
N ARG A 189 4.28 -13.23 -5.73
CA ARG A 189 3.39 -12.10 -6.00
C ARG A 189 1.92 -12.40 -5.77
N TYR A 190 1.47 -13.60 -6.12
CA TYR A 190 0.05 -13.97 -6.16
C TYR A 190 -0.28 -15.19 -5.30
N LEU A 191 0.67 -16.12 -5.13
CA LEU A 191 0.43 -17.37 -4.41
C LEU A 191 0.89 -17.33 -2.94
N ASN A 192 1.37 -16.16 -2.48
CA ASN A 192 1.89 -15.94 -1.14
C ASN A 192 2.98 -16.98 -0.74
N ALA A 193 3.74 -17.46 -1.73
CA ALA A 193 4.85 -18.35 -1.51
C ALA A 193 6.01 -17.59 -0.85
N GLU A 194 6.79 -18.29 -0.02
CA GLU A 194 7.97 -17.73 0.59
C GLU A 194 9.12 -17.70 -0.43
N GLY A 195 9.62 -16.51 -0.71
CA GLY A 195 10.80 -16.28 -1.51
C GLY A 195 12.06 -16.74 -0.76
N THR A 196 12.98 -17.32 -1.49
CA THR A 196 14.25 -17.82 -0.94
C THR A 196 15.44 -17.10 -1.56
N GLU A 197 16.56 -17.09 -0.85
CA GLU A 197 17.83 -16.58 -1.37
C GLU A 197 18.26 -17.33 -2.63
N SER A 198 18.12 -18.67 -2.67
CA SER A 198 18.44 -19.47 -3.85
C SER A 198 17.55 -19.11 -5.05
N GLY A 199 16.25 -18.89 -4.81
CA GLY A 199 15.31 -18.41 -5.82
C GLY A 199 15.75 -17.05 -6.38
N PHE A 200 16.07 -16.09 -5.51
CA PHE A 200 16.59 -14.79 -5.93
C PHE A 200 17.90 -14.90 -6.73
N LEU A 201 18.88 -15.67 -6.26
CA LEU A 201 20.19 -15.81 -6.92
C LEU A 201 20.08 -16.44 -8.30
N SER A 202 19.24 -17.46 -8.47
CA SER A 202 18.98 -18.06 -9.78
C SER A 202 18.35 -17.07 -10.77
N LEU A 203 17.38 -16.27 -10.31
CA LEU A 203 16.76 -15.22 -11.12
C LEU A 203 17.75 -14.08 -11.47
N ALA A 204 18.59 -13.67 -10.51
CA ALA A 204 19.62 -12.66 -10.73
C ALA A 204 20.69 -13.14 -11.73
N ALA A 205 21.07 -14.41 -11.67
CA ALA A 205 21.98 -15.02 -12.63
C ALA A 205 21.38 -15.02 -14.05
N LEU A 206 20.10 -15.37 -14.18
CA LEU A 206 19.38 -15.32 -15.44
C LEU A 206 19.31 -13.89 -16.01
N GLU A 207 18.96 -12.90 -15.18
CA GLU A 207 18.92 -11.49 -15.59
C GLU A 207 20.28 -11.04 -16.12
N SER A 208 21.35 -11.34 -15.37
CA SER A 208 22.70 -10.97 -15.77
C SER A 208 23.14 -11.65 -17.07
N ALA A 209 22.79 -12.94 -17.25
CA ALA A 209 23.10 -13.68 -18.48
C ALA A 209 22.38 -13.08 -19.70
N LEU A 210 21.10 -12.73 -19.56
CA LEU A 210 20.29 -12.19 -20.65
C LEU A 210 20.63 -10.73 -20.97
N ARG A 211 21.11 -9.95 -19.98
CA ARG A 211 21.40 -8.52 -20.12
C ARG A 211 22.32 -8.19 -21.29
N THR A 212 23.38 -8.98 -21.49
CA THR A 212 24.36 -8.75 -22.57
C THR A 212 24.22 -9.72 -23.74
N ARG A 213 23.33 -10.72 -23.64
CA ARG A 213 23.19 -11.75 -24.67
C ARG A 213 22.40 -11.24 -25.86
N THR A 214 22.92 -11.44 -27.06
CA THR A 214 22.20 -11.14 -28.30
C THR A 214 21.06 -12.14 -28.49
N PRO A 215 19.82 -11.69 -28.72
CA PRO A 215 18.70 -12.59 -28.99
C PRO A 215 18.85 -13.27 -30.35
N THR A 216 18.42 -14.53 -30.46
CA THR A 216 18.41 -15.25 -31.74
C THR A 216 17.34 -14.69 -32.68
N THR A 217 16.21 -14.26 -32.12
CA THR A 217 15.09 -13.65 -32.82
C THR A 217 14.61 -12.45 -32.04
N ARG A 218 14.30 -11.34 -32.73
CA ARG A 218 13.57 -10.21 -32.14
C ARG A 218 12.12 -10.28 -32.60
N GLU A 219 11.22 -9.92 -31.72
CA GLU A 219 9.82 -9.79 -32.10
C GLU A 219 9.63 -8.52 -32.93
N ASP A 220 8.87 -8.60 -34.02
CA ASP A 220 8.44 -7.42 -34.78
C ASP A 220 7.14 -6.87 -34.18
N PRO A 221 6.97 -5.54 -34.08
CA PRO A 221 5.71 -4.96 -33.65
C PRO A 221 4.62 -5.36 -34.65
N ALA A 222 3.55 -6.00 -34.17
CA ALA A 222 2.45 -6.44 -35.03
C ALA A 222 1.95 -5.28 -35.92
N PRO A 223 1.73 -5.51 -37.24
CA PRO A 223 1.24 -4.48 -38.13
C PRO A 223 -0.13 -4.01 -37.61
N THR A 224 -0.20 -2.73 -37.28
CA THR A 224 -1.45 -2.09 -36.89
C THR A 224 -2.38 -2.15 -38.10
N ALA A 225 -3.42 -2.98 -38.04
CA ALA A 225 -4.47 -2.96 -39.04
C ALA A 225 -5.18 -1.60 -38.95
N MET A 226 -4.73 -0.65 -39.78
CA MET A 226 -5.44 0.59 -40.05
C MET A 226 -6.78 0.19 -40.68
N ARG A 227 -7.87 0.43 -39.94
CA ARG A 227 -9.24 0.39 -40.44
C ARG A 227 -9.69 1.80 -40.72
#